data_AF-A0A925IC43-F1
#
_entry.id   AF-A0A925IC43-F1
#
_cell.length_a   1.000
_cell.length_b   1.000
_cell.length_c   1.000
_cell.angle_alpha   90.00
_cell.angle_beta   90.00
_cell.angle_gamma   90.00
#
_symmetry.space_group_name_H-M   'P 1'
#
loop_
_entity.id
_entity.type
_entity.pdbx_description
1 polymer ?
#
loop_
_entity_poly.entity_id
_entity_poly.type
_entity_poly.pdbx_seq_one_letter_code
_entity_poly.pdbx_strand_id
1 'polypeptide(L)'
;MELPEIQPLANLPELDEEKHRFLSDMAVLYYEENLTQAEIAEKMGVSRTSISRFLREARDLGIVQIFIKRPPDHTEMLAMAIKNAFRIAEVYVVPAGNRGYTQMVEALGSVAAGVLQRKLTDNAVLGIAWSTGVYQVIRALQNARSMGVTVTQLTGTVGSANPLFDGPDLARWLAQRLDGRYLYLPAPLVVQDEHVRDVLL
;
A
#
# COMPACT_ATOMS: atom_id res chain seq x y z
N MET A 1 9.86 -25.82 -10.81
CA MET A 1 9.33 -24.49 -10.42
C MET A 1 9.59 -24.39 -8.92
N GLU A 2 10.77 -23.90 -8.56
CA GLU A 2 11.20 -23.78 -7.16
C GLU A 2 10.38 -22.71 -6.47
N LEU A 3 9.90 -23.02 -5.26
CA LEU A 3 9.25 -22.03 -4.40
C LEU A 3 10.30 -20.98 -4.02
N PRO A 4 9.98 -19.67 -4.03
CA PRO A 4 10.94 -18.66 -3.63
C PRO A 4 11.28 -18.84 -2.15
N GLU A 5 12.58 -18.74 -1.86
CA GLU A 5 13.14 -18.77 -0.51
C GLU A 5 12.56 -17.60 0.30
N ILE A 6 11.86 -17.90 1.40
CA ILE A 6 11.22 -16.89 2.25
C ILE A 6 12.31 -16.25 3.11
N GLN A 7 12.78 -15.05 2.74
CA GLN A 7 13.66 -14.26 3.60
C GLN A 7 12.91 -13.82 4.87
N PRO A 8 13.53 -13.91 6.06
CA PRO A 8 12.93 -13.40 7.29
C PRO A 8 12.88 -11.86 7.22
N LEU A 9 11.67 -11.30 7.06
CA LEU A 9 11.46 -9.86 7.06
C LEU A 9 11.27 -9.38 8.50
N ALA A 10 12.39 -9.00 9.12
CA ALA A 10 12.40 -8.25 10.36
C ALA A 10 12.00 -6.78 10.08
N ASN A 11 10.80 -6.41 10.52
CA ASN A 11 10.48 -5.15 11.23
C ASN A 11 8.97 -4.95 11.20
N LEU A 12 8.32 -5.50 12.21
CA LEU A 12 6.94 -5.20 12.56
C LEU A 12 6.86 -3.76 13.09
N PRO A 13 5.69 -3.07 13.01
CA PRO A 13 5.50 -1.85 13.79
C PRO A 13 5.91 -2.11 15.25
N GLU A 14 6.43 -1.11 15.98
CA GLU A 14 6.66 -1.19 17.43
C GLU A 14 5.33 -1.44 18.14
N LEU A 15 4.96 -2.72 18.15
CA LEU A 15 3.85 -3.27 18.89
C LEU A 15 4.39 -3.64 20.25
N ASP A 16 3.60 -3.38 21.27
CA ASP A 16 3.79 -4.04 22.56
C ASP A 16 4.06 -5.53 22.32
N GLU A 17 5.21 -6.02 22.82
CA GLU A 17 5.70 -7.37 22.53
C GLU A 17 4.69 -8.43 22.94
N GLU A 18 3.98 -8.19 24.05
CA GLU A 18 2.91 -9.08 24.53
C GLU A 18 1.75 -9.13 23.54
N LYS A 19 1.32 -7.97 23.03
CA LYS A 19 0.24 -7.89 22.05
C LYS A 19 0.62 -8.55 20.73
N HIS A 20 1.84 -8.32 20.24
CA HIS A 20 2.30 -8.94 19.00
C HIS A 20 2.34 -10.47 19.13
N ARG A 21 2.86 -10.98 20.25
CA ARG A 21 2.88 -12.41 20.58
C ARG A 21 1.47 -12.99 20.65
N PHE A 22 0.57 -12.35 21.38
CA PHE A 22 -0.82 -12.78 21.50
C PHE A 22 -1.52 -12.91 20.14
N LEU A 23 -1.36 -11.91 19.27
CA LEU A 23 -1.96 -11.92 17.92
C LEU A 23 -1.35 -13.00 17.02
N SER A 24 -0.03 -13.22 17.12
CA SER A 24 0.68 -14.26 16.37
C SER A 24 0.26 -15.66 16.80
N ASP A 25 0.26 -15.95 18.12
CA ASP A 25 -0.08 -17.26 18.66
C ASP A 25 -1.52 -17.63 18.29
N MET A 26 -2.47 -16.69 18.44
CA MET A 26 -3.85 -16.89 18.00
C MET A 26 -3.96 -17.13 16.49
N ALA A 27 -3.17 -16.45 15.67
CA ALA A 27 -3.18 -16.65 14.23
C ALA A 27 -2.67 -18.04 13.83
N VAL A 28 -1.62 -18.54 14.50
CA VAL A 28 -1.10 -19.92 14.31
C VAL A 28 -2.19 -20.95 14.62
N LEU A 29 -2.89 -20.81 15.76
CA LEU A 29 -3.99 -21.70 16.13
C LEU A 29 -5.09 -21.75 15.06
N TYR A 30 -5.38 -20.63 14.40
CA TYR A 30 -6.44 -20.56 13.40
C TYR A 30 -5.99 -21.03 12.01
N TYR A 31 -4.86 -20.55 11.51
CA TYR A 31 -4.43 -20.75 10.13
C TYR A 31 -3.55 -21.98 9.92
N GLU A 32 -2.75 -22.36 10.93
CA GLU A 32 -1.87 -23.53 10.85
C GLU A 32 -2.52 -24.75 11.51
N GLU A 33 -3.06 -24.59 12.72
CA GLU A 33 -3.70 -25.70 13.46
C GLU A 33 -5.17 -25.95 13.07
N ASN A 34 -5.77 -25.08 12.24
CA ASN A 34 -7.17 -25.19 11.77
C ASN A 34 -8.22 -25.26 12.90
N LEU A 35 -7.92 -24.71 14.08
CA LEU A 35 -8.90 -24.64 15.17
C LEU A 35 -10.01 -23.66 14.84
N THR A 36 -11.22 -23.96 15.30
CA THR A 36 -12.36 -23.06 15.20
C THR A 36 -12.18 -21.86 16.14
N GLN A 37 -12.80 -20.73 15.81
CA GLN A 37 -12.76 -19.55 16.69
C GLN A 37 -13.34 -19.81 18.09
N ALA A 38 -14.19 -20.83 18.25
CA ALA A 38 -14.72 -21.22 19.55
C ALA A 38 -13.66 -21.98 20.38
N GLU A 39 -12.95 -22.93 19.78
CA GLU A 39 -11.85 -23.65 20.44
C GLU A 39 -10.70 -22.71 20.81
N ILE A 40 -10.37 -21.76 19.93
CA ILE A 40 -9.34 -20.75 20.21
C ILE A 40 -9.77 -19.84 21.37
N ALA A 41 -11.04 -19.41 21.38
CA ALA A 41 -11.59 -18.59 22.45
C ALA A 41 -11.48 -19.27 23.82
N GLU A 42 -11.81 -20.56 23.88
CA GLU A 42 -11.66 -21.37 25.09
C GLU A 42 -10.18 -21.51 25.51
N LYS A 43 -9.29 -21.84 24.56
CA LYS A 43 -7.85 -22.04 24.81
C LYS A 43 -7.14 -20.75 25.27
N MET A 44 -7.57 -19.60 24.76
CA MET A 44 -6.96 -18.28 25.03
C MET A 44 -7.69 -17.49 26.13
N GLY A 45 -8.78 -18.03 26.70
CA GLY A 45 -9.53 -17.38 27.78
C GLY A 45 -10.24 -16.08 27.38
N VAL A 46 -10.65 -15.94 26.11
CA VAL A 46 -11.32 -14.74 25.58
C VAL A 46 -12.64 -15.07 24.90
N SER A 47 -13.47 -14.07 24.61
CA SER A 47 -14.72 -14.30 23.89
C SER A 47 -14.48 -14.66 22.41
N ARG A 48 -15.36 -15.46 21.81
CA ARG A 48 -15.35 -15.75 20.37
C ARG A 48 -15.39 -14.49 19.50
N THR A 49 -16.14 -13.47 19.94
CA THR A 49 -16.22 -12.17 19.26
C THR A 49 -14.87 -11.46 19.26
N SER A 50 -14.10 -11.60 20.35
CA SER A 50 -12.74 -11.08 20.44
C SER A 50 -11.81 -11.77 19.44
N ILE A 51 -11.88 -13.09 19.27
CA ILE A 51 -11.06 -13.84 18.30
C ILE A 51 -11.24 -13.31 16.88
N SER A 52 -12.48 -13.11 16.43
CA SER A 52 -12.74 -12.54 15.09
C SER A 52 -12.13 -11.15 14.91
N ARG A 53 -12.22 -10.30 15.95
CA ARG A 53 -11.61 -8.96 15.95
C ARG A 53 -10.08 -9.04 15.90
N PHE A 54 -9.48 -9.90 16.72
CA PHE A 54 -8.04 -10.08 16.77
C PHE A 54 -7.47 -10.68 15.48
N LEU A 55 -8.15 -11.65 14.84
CA LEU A 55 -7.73 -12.17 13.53
C LEU A 55 -7.81 -11.11 12.43
N ARG A 56 -8.71 -10.14 12.54
CA ARG A 56 -8.74 -8.97 11.66
C ARG A 56 -7.56 -8.05 11.96
N GLU A 57 -7.36 -7.72 13.22
CA GLU A 57 -6.26 -6.86 13.68
C GLU A 57 -4.87 -7.43 13.30
N ALA A 58 -4.68 -8.75 13.42
CA ALA A 58 -3.45 -9.42 12.99
C ALA A 58 -3.20 -9.29 11.47
N ARG A 59 -4.26 -9.29 10.66
CA ARG A 59 -4.15 -9.01 9.21
C ARG A 59 -3.87 -7.54 8.94
N ASP A 60 -4.54 -6.64 9.64
CA ASP A 60 -4.39 -5.19 9.46
C ASP A 60 -2.96 -4.72 9.83
N LEU A 61 -2.36 -5.34 10.85
CA LEU A 61 -0.98 -5.10 11.29
C LEU A 61 0.08 -5.82 10.45
N GLY A 62 -0.31 -6.66 9.49
CA GLY A 62 0.60 -7.40 8.63
C GLY A 62 1.26 -8.62 9.29
N ILE A 63 0.83 -9.01 10.49
CA ILE A 63 1.25 -10.24 11.20
C ILE A 63 0.81 -11.47 10.41
N VAL A 64 -0.40 -11.41 9.82
CA VAL A 64 -0.93 -12.44 8.94
C VAL A 64 -1.01 -11.90 7.51
N GLN A 65 -0.31 -12.56 6.58
CA GLN A 65 -0.38 -12.29 5.16
C GLN A 65 -0.92 -13.52 4.41
N ILE A 66 -2.01 -13.34 3.67
CA ILE A 66 -2.67 -14.45 2.97
C ILE A 66 -2.38 -14.35 1.47
N PHE A 67 -1.69 -15.35 0.93
CA PHE A 67 -1.43 -15.47 -0.50
C PHE A 67 -2.39 -16.48 -1.12
N ILE A 68 -3.21 -16.03 -2.08
CA ILE A 68 -4.16 -16.90 -2.79
C ILE A 68 -3.66 -17.07 -4.22
N LYS A 69 -3.24 -18.28 -4.58
CA LYS A 69 -2.94 -18.64 -5.96
C LYS A 69 -4.25 -18.90 -6.70
N ARG A 70 -4.65 -17.97 -7.57
CA ARG A 70 -5.82 -18.13 -8.44
C ARG A 70 -5.43 -18.83 -9.74
N PRO A 71 -6.35 -19.53 -10.42
CA PRO A 71 -6.16 -19.96 -11.81
C PRO A 71 -5.79 -18.75 -12.69
N PRO A 72 -5.12 -18.96 -13.84
CA PRO A 72 -4.83 -17.89 -14.78
C PRO A 72 -6.14 -17.19 -15.17
N ASP A 73 -6.23 -15.90 -14.85
CA ASP A 73 -7.38 -15.07 -15.19
C ASP A 73 -7.12 -14.40 -16.55
N HIS A 74 -8.18 -14.18 -17.34
CA HIS A 74 -8.18 -13.35 -18.56
C HIS A 74 -7.54 -11.97 -18.38
N THR A 75 -7.31 -11.51 -17.16
CA THR A 75 -6.54 -10.29 -16.84
C THR A 75 -5.18 -10.20 -17.54
N GLU A 76 -4.43 -11.30 -17.68
CA GLU A 76 -3.13 -11.27 -18.38
C GLU A 76 -3.31 -11.04 -19.89
N MET A 77 -4.29 -11.73 -20.50
CA MET A 77 -4.62 -11.51 -21.90
C MET A 77 -5.10 -10.08 -22.16
N LEU A 78 -5.93 -9.53 -21.26
CA LEU A 78 -6.40 -8.15 -21.36
C LEU A 78 -5.25 -7.15 -21.19
N ALA A 79 -4.36 -7.38 -20.21
CA ALA A 79 -3.17 -6.55 -20.02
C ALA A 79 -2.29 -6.55 -21.28
N MET A 80 -2.07 -7.72 -21.88
CA MET A 80 -1.32 -7.88 -23.13
C MET A 80 -1.99 -7.16 -24.30
N ALA A 81 -3.32 -7.27 -24.42
CA ALA A 81 -4.09 -6.59 -25.46
C ALA A 81 -4.00 -5.06 -25.34
N ILE A 82 -4.17 -4.50 -24.14
CA ILE A 82 -4.02 -3.06 -23.86
C ILE A 82 -2.58 -2.63 -24.15
N LYS A 83 -1.60 -3.40 -23.66
CA LYS A 83 -0.17 -3.14 -23.88
C LYS A 83 0.13 -3.00 -25.38
N ASN A 84 -0.35 -3.93 -26.20
CA ASN A 84 -0.11 -3.96 -27.63
C ASN A 84 -0.86 -2.85 -28.38
N ALA A 85 -2.12 -2.59 -28.00
CA ALA A 85 -2.95 -1.57 -28.62
C ALA A 85 -2.41 -0.15 -28.38
N PHE A 86 -1.94 0.13 -27.16
CA PHE A 86 -1.52 1.47 -26.74
C PHE A 86 0.00 1.65 -26.64
N ARG A 87 0.79 0.59 -26.91
CA ARG A 87 2.27 0.60 -26.84
C ARG A 87 2.80 1.05 -25.48
N ILE A 88 2.14 0.63 -24.41
CA ILE A 88 2.56 0.93 -23.02
C ILE A 88 3.64 -0.08 -22.59
N ALA A 89 4.57 0.32 -21.73
CA ALA A 89 5.64 -0.59 -21.28
C ALA A 89 5.09 -1.77 -20.45
N GLU A 90 4.22 -1.47 -19.48
CA GLU A 90 3.62 -2.44 -18.57
C GLU A 90 2.17 -2.08 -18.27
N VAL A 91 1.32 -3.10 -18.19
CA VAL A 91 -0.10 -2.97 -17.85
C VAL A 91 -0.39 -4.03 -16.80
N TYR A 92 -1.06 -3.61 -15.73
CA TYR A 92 -1.54 -4.48 -14.68
C TYR A 92 -3.05 -4.34 -14.61
N VAL A 93 -3.77 -5.46 -14.67
CA VAL A 93 -5.23 -5.49 -14.59
C VAL A 93 -5.61 -6.17 -13.29
N VAL A 94 -6.38 -5.47 -12.45
CA VAL A 94 -6.93 -6.01 -11.23
C VAL A 94 -8.39 -6.40 -11.49
N PRO A 95 -8.78 -7.67 -11.31
CA PRO A 95 -10.15 -8.09 -11.58
C PRO A 95 -11.09 -7.39 -10.60
N ALA A 96 -12.17 -6.82 -11.12
CA ALA A 96 -13.10 -6.03 -10.34
C ALA A 96 -13.85 -6.85 -9.28
N GLY A 97 -14.36 -8.02 -9.68
CA GLY A 97 -15.27 -8.83 -8.85
C GLY A 97 -16.50 -8.03 -8.40
N ASN A 98 -17.02 -8.35 -7.20
CA ASN A 98 -18.14 -7.61 -6.57
C ASN A 98 -17.66 -6.48 -5.64
N ARG A 99 -16.47 -5.90 -5.89
CA ARG A 99 -15.91 -4.84 -5.04
C ARG A 99 -16.62 -3.51 -5.29
N GLY A 100 -16.91 -2.78 -4.22
CA GLY A 100 -17.28 -1.36 -4.31
C GLY A 100 -16.08 -0.49 -4.72
N TYR A 101 -16.34 0.77 -5.07
CA TYR A 101 -15.30 1.71 -5.54
C TYR A 101 -14.09 1.78 -4.59
N THR A 102 -14.30 1.99 -3.29
CA THR A 102 -13.22 2.09 -2.30
C THR A 102 -12.34 0.83 -2.31
N GLN A 103 -12.95 -0.34 -2.20
CA GLN A 103 -12.24 -1.62 -2.22
C GLN A 103 -11.48 -1.86 -3.53
N MET A 104 -11.98 -1.32 -4.64
CA MET A 104 -11.29 -1.37 -5.93
C MET A 104 -9.99 -0.56 -5.92
N VAL A 105 -10.07 0.70 -5.48
CA VAL A 105 -8.89 1.60 -5.46
C VAL A 105 -7.85 1.08 -4.46
N GLU A 106 -8.28 0.46 -3.36
CA GLU A 106 -7.38 -0.21 -2.41
C GLU A 106 -6.65 -1.40 -3.05
N ALA A 107 -7.36 -2.25 -3.78
CA ALA A 107 -6.75 -3.38 -4.49
C ALA A 107 -5.77 -2.92 -5.57
N LEU A 108 -6.10 -1.85 -6.30
CA LEU A 108 -5.21 -1.21 -7.26
C LEU A 108 -3.96 -0.65 -6.58
N GLY A 109 -4.13 0.04 -5.45
CA GLY A 109 -3.04 0.59 -4.65
C GLY A 109 -2.06 -0.48 -4.18
N SER A 110 -2.56 -1.64 -3.73
CA SER A 110 -1.72 -2.78 -3.33
C SER A 110 -0.88 -3.32 -4.48
N VAL A 111 -1.46 -3.53 -5.67
CA VAL A 111 -0.71 -4.00 -6.84
C VAL A 111 0.32 -2.96 -7.28
N ALA A 112 -0.07 -1.69 -7.35
CA ALA A 112 0.82 -0.61 -7.76
C ALA A 112 1.95 -0.35 -6.75
N ALA A 113 1.72 -0.53 -5.44
CA ALA A 113 2.77 -0.49 -4.42
C ALA A 113 3.84 -1.57 -4.65
N GLY A 114 3.43 -2.80 -4.94
CA GLY A 114 4.36 -3.87 -5.29
C GLY A 114 5.15 -3.60 -6.58
N VAL A 115 4.50 -2.99 -7.58
CA VAL A 115 5.18 -2.57 -8.83
C VAL A 115 6.21 -1.47 -8.54
N LEU A 116 5.84 -0.47 -7.74
CA LEU A 116 6.72 0.62 -7.34
C LEU A 116 7.96 0.08 -6.62
N GLN A 117 7.80 -0.80 -5.63
CA GLN A 117 8.93 -1.39 -4.89
C GLN A 117 9.89 -2.16 -5.81
N ARG A 118 9.39 -2.87 -6.83
CA ARG A 118 10.25 -3.61 -7.77
C ARG A 118 10.98 -2.70 -8.77
N LYS A 119 10.39 -1.57 -9.12
CA LYS A 119 10.89 -0.68 -10.18
C LYS A 119 11.74 0.46 -9.67
N LEU A 120 11.53 0.87 -8.42
CA LEU A 120 12.24 2.01 -7.86
C LEU A 120 13.71 1.65 -7.67
N THR A 121 14.59 2.56 -8.06
CA THR A 121 16.03 2.42 -7.92
C THR A 121 16.54 3.26 -6.76
N ASP A 122 17.64 2.83 -6.15
CA ASP A 122 18.28 3.58 -5.07
C ASP A 122 18.59 5.03 -5.54
N ASN A 123 18.34 6.00 -4.65
CA ASN A 123 18.51 7.44 -4.86
C ASN A 123 17.69 8.07 -5.99
N ALA A 124 16.64 7.39 -6.47
CA ALA A 124 15.75 7.95 -7.50
C ALA A 124 15.03 9.23 -7.02
N VAL A 125 14.71 10.10 -7.98
CA VAL A 125 13.79 11.22 -7.76
C VAL A 125 12.39 10.79 -8.20
N LEU A 126 11.45 10.76 -7.26
CA LEU A 126 10.09 10.33 -7.48
C LEU A 126 9.13 11.53 -7.46
N GLY A 127 8.66 11.92 -8.64
CA GLY A 127 7.61 12.92 -8.77
C GLY A 127 6.22 12.33 -8.50
N ILE A 128 5.44 12.97 -7.64
CA ILE A 128 4.05 12.57 -7.37
C ILE A 128 3.07 13.73 -7.61
N ALA A 129 1.86 13.38 -8.04
CA ALA A 129 0.68 14.24 -7.98
C ALA A 129 -0.22 13.80 -6.82
N TRP A 130 -1.17 14.65 -6.45
CA TRP A 130 -2.18 14.33 -5.45
C TRP A 130 -3.35 13.58 -6.10
N SER A 131 -3.64 12.36 -5.60
CA SER A 131 -4.82 11.60 -6.02
C SER A 131 -5.17 10.50 -5.02
N THR A 132 -6.41 10.00 -5.08
CA THR A 132 -6.86 8.83 -4.32
C THR A 132 -6.02 7.59 -4.64
N GLY A 133 -5.62 7.41 -5.90
CA GLY A 133 -4.76 6.28 -6.31
C GLY A 133 -3.38 6.35 -5.67
N VAL A 134 -2.73 7.53 -5.71
CA VAL A 134 -1.42 7.75 -5.07
C VAL A 134 -1.49 7.51 -3.57
N TYR A 135 -2.53 8.04 -2.90
CA TYR A 135 -2.78 7.77 -1.48
C TYR A 135 -2.84 6.25 -1.19
N GLN A 136 -3.59 5.48 -1.98
CA GLN A 136 -3.71 4.04 -1.77
C GLN A 136 -2.41 3.27 -2.01
N VAL A 137 -1.60 3.72 -2.97
CA VAL A 137 -0.25 3.17 -3.19
C VAL A 137 0.62 3.39 -1.95
N ILE A 138 0.71 4.63 -1.46
CA ILE A 138 1.53 4.96 -0.30
C ILE A 138 1.05 4.18 0.93
N ARG A 139 -0.27 4.09 1.13
CA ARG A 139 -0.87 3.32 2.21
C ARG A 139 -0.43 1.86 2.20
N ALA A 140 -0.43 1.24 1.01
CA ALA A 140 -0.12 -0.17 0.80
C ALA A 140 1.40 -0.48 0.77
N LEU A 141 2.28 0.52 0.73
CA LEU A 141 3.73 0.33 0.91
C LEU A 141 4.03 -0.07 2.36
N GLN A 142 3.89 -1.36 2.68
CA GLN A 142 4.39 -1.94 3.91
C GLN A 142 5.82 -2.43 3.69
N ASN A 143 6.67 -2.25 4.70
CA ASN A 143 8.03 -2.82 4.75
C ASN A 143 8.88 -2.53 3.51
N ALA A 144 8.74 -1.33 2.92
CA ALA A 144 9.54 -0.97 1.77
C ALA A 144 11.02 -0.86 2.19
N ARG A 145 11.90 -1.40 1.35
CA ARG A 145 13.36 -1.27 1.52
C ARG A 145 13.73 0.21 1.55
N SER A 146 14.67 0.58 2.43
CA SER A 146 15.30 1.90 2.39
C SER A 146 16.04 2.08 1.06
N MET A 147 15.63 3.10 0.30
CA MET A 147 16.16 3.38 -1.03
C MET A 147 16.76 4.78 -1.15
N GLY A 148 16.74 5.60 -0.08
CA GLY A 148 17.34 6.94 -0.09
C GLY A 148 16.73 7.89 -1.14
N VAL A 149 15.48 7.65 -1.53
CA VAL A 149 14.84 8.39 -2.63
C VAL A 149 14.57 9.85 -2.27
N THR A 150 14.39 10.69 -3.29
CA THR A 150 13.89 12.06 -3.10
C THR A 150 12.49 12.16 -3.72
N VAL A 151 11.46 12.36 -2.89
CA VAL A 151 10.08 12.51 -3.34
C VAL A 151 9.77 13.99 -3.56
N THR A 152 9.20 14.35 -4.70
CA THR A 152 8.84 15.75 -5.01
C THR A 152 7.43 15.85 -5.58
N GLN A 153 6.81 17.01 -5.42
CA GLN A 153 5.54 17.30 -6.07
C GLN A 153 5.74 17.61 -7.56
N LEU A 154 4.84 17.09 -8.41
CA LEU A 154 4.75 17.45 -9.83
C LEU A 154 3.76 18.58 -10.10
N THR A 155 2.91 18.89 -9.12
CA THR A 155 1.83 19.85 -9.23
C THR A 155 1.76 20.72 -7.99
N GLY A 156 1.36 21.98 -8.16
CA GLY A 156 1.09 22.89 -7.06
C GLY A 156 -0.11 22.44 -6.21
N THR A 157 -0.31 23.10 -5.08
CA THR A 157 -1.37 22.79 -4.14
C THR A 157 -2.70 23.45 -4.53
N VAL A 158 -3.82 22.75 -4.35
CA VAL A 158 -5.16 23.29 -4.64
C VAL A 158 -5.81 23.89 -3.39
N GLY A 159 -5.20 23.71 -2.22
CA GLY A 159 -5.86 24.02 -0.94
C GLY A 159 -7.11 23.15 -0.75
N SER A 160 -7.04 21.87 -1.10
CA SER A 160 -8.21 20.99 -1.07
C SER A 160 -8.69 20.74 0.36
N ALA A 161 -10.01 20.71 0.58
CA ALA A 161 -10.61 20.56 1.91
C ALA A 161 -10.40 19.18 2.56
N ASN A 162 -9.78 18.22 1.86
CA ASN A 162 -9.50 16.89 2.40
C ASN A 162 -7.98 16.70 2.62
N PRO A 163 -7.50 16.80 3.87
CA PRO A 163 -6.09 16.66 4.21
C PRO A 163 -5.45 15.34 3.77
N LEU A 164 -6.26 14.28 3.57
CA LEU A 164 -5.76 12.96 3.16
C LEU A 164 -5.23 12.94 1.72
N PHE A 165 -5.56 13.94 0.91
CA PHE A 165 -5.14 14.05 -0.48
C PHE A 165 -4.29 15.28 -0.74
N ASP A 166 -3.83 15.99 0.29
CA ASP A 166 -2.97 17.15 0.08
C ASP A 166 -1.58 16.69 -0.39
N GLY A 167 -1.09 17.33 -1.46
CA GLY A 167 0.14 16.97 -2.15
C GLY A 167 1.38 16.95 -1.25
N PRO A 168 1.59 17.95 -0.37
CA PRO A 168 2.72 17.98 0.55
C PRO A 168 2.71 16.80 1.52
N ASP A 169 1.57 16.49 2.14
CA ASP A 169 1.51 15.39 3.11
C ASP A 169 1.73 14.03 2.46
N LEU A 170 1.23 13.81 1.23
CA LEU A 170 1.52 12.60 0.47
C LEU A 170 3.01 12.46 0.13
N ALA A 171 3.68 13.56 -0.24
CA ALA A 171 5.11 13.55 -0.57
C ALA A 171 5.95 13.20 0.66
N ARG A 172 5.65 13.84 1.79
CA ARG A 172 6.28 13.55 3.07
C ARG A 172 6.04 12.11 3.51
N TRP A 173 4.79 11.63 3.42
CA TRP A 173 4.44 10.28 3.84
C TRP A 173 5.12 9.20 3.00
N LEU A 174 5.19 9.39 1.69
CA LEU A 174 5.91 8.47 0.80
C LEU A 174 7.41 8.47 1.07
N ALA A 175 8.02 9.64 1.28
CA ALA A 175 9.43 9.73 1.64
C ALA A 175 9.72 8.98 2.95
N GLN A 176 8.88 9.14 3.97
CA GLN A 176 9.00 8.39 5.23
C GLN A 176 8.90 6.88 5.03
N ARG A 177 7.99 6.40 4.17
CA ARG A 177 7.84 4.97 3.86
C ARG A 177 9.04 4.38 3.13
N LEU A 178 9.81 5.20 2.41
CA LEU A 178 10.95 4.77 1.59
C LEU A 178 12.31 5.16 2.20
N ASP A 179 12.30 5.66 3.44
CA ASP A 179 13.49 6.18 4.14
C ASP A 179 14.26 7.20 3.28
N GLY A 180 13.50 8.13 2.71
CA GLY A 180 13.95 9.13 1.75
C GLY A 180 13.73 10.56 2.24
N ARG A 181 14.10 11.50 1.37
CA ARG A 181 13.87 12.93 1.55
C ARG A 181 12.64 13.36 0.75
N TYR A 182 12.04 14.49 1.11
CA TYR A 182 10.97 15.10 0.33
C TYR A 182 11.30 16.55 0.00
N LEU A 183 10.78 17.02 -1.13
CA LEU A 183 10.82 18.41 -1.58
C LEU A 183 9.39 18.88 -1.85
N TYR A 184 9.04 20.02 -1.27
CA TYR A 184 7.76 20.66 -1.54
C TYR A 184 7.87 21.61 -2.72
N LEU A 185 6.77 21.74 -3.45
CA LEU A 185 6.57 22.83 -4.40
C LEU A 185 5.70 23.88 -3.69
N PRO A 186 6.29 24.97 -3.15
CA PRO A 186 5.55 26.00 -2.42
C PRO A 186 4.81 26.95 -3.37
N ALA A 187 4.02 26.37 -4.28
CA ALA A 187 3.23 27.11 -5.27
C ALA A 187 1.81 26.54 -5.36
N PRO A 188 0.80 27.39 -5.58
CA PRO A 188 -0.55 26.93 -5.88
C PRO A 188 -0.60 26.25 -7.24
N LEU A 189 -1.57 25.36 -7.45
CA LEU A 189 -1.80 24.75 -8.76
C LEU A 189 -2.32 25.76 -9.78
N VAL A 190 -3.21 26.64 -9.33
CA VAL A 190 -3.93 27.59 -10.16
C VAL A 190 -3.72 28.98 -9.57
N VAL A 191 -3.33 29.90 -10.43
CA VAL A 191 -3.21 31.33 -10.14
C VAL A 191 -4.18 32.09 -11.03
N GLN A 192 -4.49 33.32 -10.63
CA GLN A 192 -5.49 34.14 -11.32
C GLN A 192 -5.04 34.57 -12.72
N ASP A 193 -3.74 34.82 -12.91
CA ASP A 193 -3.19 35.33 -14.15
C ASP A 193 -1.70 34.94 -14.33
N GLU A 194 -1.18 35.22 -15.52
CA GLU A 194 0.21 34.94 -15.92
C GLU A 194 1.22 35.75 -15.10
N HIS A 195 0.88 36.97 -14.67
CA HIS A 195 1.79 37.79 -13.87
C HIS A 195 2.07 37.14 -12.50
N VAL A 196 1.03 36.61 -11.84
CA VAL A 196 1.19 35.89 -10.56
C VAL A 196 2.02 34.61 -10.74
N ARG A 197 1.87 33.89 -11.87
CA ARG A 197 2.69 32.71 -12.20
C ARG A 197 4.18 33.08 -12.24
N ASP A 198 4.52 34.16 -12.94
CA ASP A 198 5.92 34.57 -13.16
C ASP A 198 6.60 35.12 -11.91
N VAL A 199 5.83 35.60 -10.92
CA VAL A 199 6.36 36.01 -9.61
C VAL A 199 6.69 34.80 -8.72
N LEU A 200 6.07 33.64 -8.96
CA LEU A 200 6.20 32.44 -8.12
C LEU A 200 7.20 31.40 -8.66
N LEU A 201 7.64 31.52 -9.92
CA LEU A 201 8.57 30.60 -10.61
C LEU A 201 9.89 31.28 -10.93
#